data_AF-A0A3V2P1L7-F1
#
_entry.id   AF-A0A3V2P1L7-F1
#
_cell.length_a   1.000
_cell.length_b   1.000
_cell.length_c   1.000
_cell.angle_alpha   90.00
_cell.angle_beta   90.00
_cell.angle_gamma   90.00
#
_symmetry.space_group_name_H-M   'P 1'
#
loop_
_entity.id
_entity.type
_entity.pdbx_description
1 polymer ?
#
loop_
_entity_poly.entity_id
_entity_poly.type
_entity_poly.pdbx_seq_one_letter_code
_entity_poly.pdbx_strand_id
1 'polypeptide(L)'
;FEWNGRTWNGGPDSLSRLSPVTVAAKAENARDVFVWGDASNQQVHMTMAQAGELAAAMAQASMDRNNEIYLRQREMKERLSLLSTLSEVRGFTPGD
;
A
#
# COMPACT_ATOMS: atom_id res chain seq x y z
N PHE A 1 -5.37 3.83 2.55
CA PHE A 1 -6.22 2.75 3.08
C PHE A 1 -6.81 3.19 4.41
N GLU A 2 -7.94 2.65 4.83
CA GLU A 2 -8.52 2.97 6.13
C GLU A 2 -8.01 2.00 7.20
N TRP A 3 -7.66 2.55 8.37
CA TRP A 3 -7.30 1.77 9.55
C TRP A 3 -7.60 2.60 10.80
N ASN A 4 -8.28 1.98 11.76
CA ASN A 4 -8.66 2.59 13.04
C ASN A 4 -9.38 3.96 12.88
N GLY A 5 -10.34 4.04 11.96
CA GLY A 5 -11.14 5.24 11.71
C GLY A 5 -10.41 6.40 11.02
N ARG A 6 -9.21 6.15 10.46
CA ARG A 6 -8.41 7.15 9.73
C ARG A 6 -7.91 6.61 8.40
N THR A 7 -7.64 7.52 7.48
CA THR A 7 -7.00 7.20 6.20
C THR A 7 -5.49 7.37 6.32
N TRP A 8 -4.73 6.40 5.80
CA TRP A 8 -3.27 6.40 5.84
C TRP A 8 -2.65 6.27 4.45
N ASN A 9 -1.50 6.94 4.27
CA ASN A 9 -0.63 6.73 3.13
C ASN A 9 0.05 5.37 3.26
N GLY A 10 -0.22 4.46 2.33
CA GLY A 10 0.36 3.11 2.36
C GLY A 10 1.31 2.79 1.22
N GLY A 11 1.84 3.82 0.57
CA GLY A 11 2.83 3.65 -0.49
C GLY A 11 4.18 3.17 0.06
N PRO A 12 5.06 2.67 -0.83
CA PRO A 12 6.39 2.15 -0.47
C PRO A 12 7.22 3.11 0.39
N ASP A 13 7.15 4.41 0.13
CA ASP A 13 7.91 5.42 0.89
C ASP A 13 7.43 5.53 2.34
N SER A 14 6.11 5.48 2.56
CA SER A 14 5.54 5.50 3.92
C SER A 14 5.92 4.24 4.67
N LEU A 15 5.89 3.08 3.99
CA LEU A 15 6.26 1.80 4.59
C LEU A 15 7.76 1.73 4.91
N SER A 16 8.62 2.23 4.03
CA SER A 16 10.07 2.27 4.24
C SER A 16 10.42 3.07 5.49
N ARG A 17 9.76 4.22 5.69
CA ARG A 17 9.96 5.07 6.88
C ARG A 17 9.40 4.46 8.16
N LEU A 18 8.32 3.68 8.08
CA LEU A 18 7.69 3.06 9.24
C LEU A 18 8.30 1.69 9.60
N SER A 19 8.96 1.01 8.66
CA SER A 19 9.56 -0.32 8.86
C SER A 19 10.48 -0.43 10.08
N PRO A 20 11.40 0.52 10.36
CA PRO A 20 12.24 0.47 11.56
C PRO A 20 11.45 0.47 12.88
N VAL A 21 10.24 1.06 12.88
CA VAL A 21 9.38 1.13 14.05
C VAL A 21 8.87 -0.26 14.45
N THR A 22 8.67 -1.17 13.49
CA THR A 22 8.26 -2.56 13.78
C THR A 22 9.32 -3.35 14.55
N VAL A 23 10.60 -3.03 14.34
CA VAL A 23 11.72 -3.63 15.07
C VAL A 23 11.83 -2.97 16.45
N ALA A 24 11.80 -1.64 16.49
CA ALA A 24 11.88 -0.88 17.74
C ALA A 24 10.71 -1.18 18.69
N ALA A 25 9.50 -1.43 18.18
CA ALA A 25 8.32 -1.77 18.97
C ALA A 25 8.43 -3.11 19.72
N LYS A 26 9.34 -3.98 19.29
CA LYS A 26 9.58 -5.29 19.91
C LYS A 26 10.68 -5.25 20.98
N ALA A 27 11.38 -4.13 21.12
CA ALA A 27 12.44 -3.99 22.12
C ALA A 27 11.84 -3.84 23.53
N GLU A 28 12.45 -4.48 24.53
CA GLU A 28 12.01 -4.40 25.93
C GLU A 28 12.02 -2.97 26.50
N ASN A 29 12.79 -2.06 25.89
CA ASN A 29 12.90 -0.65 26.25
C ASN A 29 12.33 0.30 25.19
N ALA A 30 11.37 -0.17 24.38
CA ALA A 30 10.68 0.67 23.42
C ALA A 30 10.06 1.90 24.11
N ARG A 31 10.06 3.05 23.43
CA ARG A 31 9.32 4.23 23.92
C ARG A 31 7.83 3.90 23.99
N ASP A 32 7.09 4.49 24.91
CA ASP A 32 5.65 4.21 24.99
C ASP A 32 4.84 4.91 23.89
N VAL A 33 5.33 6.05 23.39
CA VAL A 33 4.60 6.95 22.48
C VAL A 33 5.33 7.13 21.17
N PHE A 34 4.58 7.03 20.08
CA PHE A 34 4.98 7.30 18.70
C PHE A 34 4.01 8.30 18.07
N VAL A 35 4.52 9.16 17.18
CA VAL A 35 3.71 10.12 16.45
C VAL A 35 3.90 9.91 14.95
N TRP A 36 2.80 9.75 14.23
CA TRP A 36 2.78 9.58 12.78
C TRP A 36 1.76 10.49 12.11
N GLY A 37 2.03 10.92 10.89
CA GLY A 37 1.07 11.67 10.08
C GLY A 37 0.09 10.73 9.39
N ASP A 38 -1.22 10.99 9.52
CA ASP A 38 -2.21 10.33 8.66
C ASP A 38 -2.15 10.85 7.22
N ALA A 39 -3.02 10.36 6.32
CA ALA A 39 -3.01 10.76 4.92
C ALA A 39 -3.29 12.26 4.70
N SER A 40 -3.88 12.94 5.68
CA SER A 40 -4.13 14.39 5.66
C SER A 40 -3.02 15.18 6.37
N ASN A 41 -1.89 14.54 6.69
CA ASN A 41 -0.78 15.09 7.47
C ASN A 41 -1.17 15.53 8.90
N GLN A 42 -2.27 15.01 9.46
CA GLN A 42 -2.58 15.23 10.88
C GLN A 42 -1.71 14.33 11.74
N GLN A 43 -1.10 14.90 12.78
CA GLN A 43 -0.30 14.14 13.74
C GLN A 43 -1.20 13.27 14.61
N VAL A 44 -0.92 11.97 14.61
CA VAL A 44 -1.62 10.97 15.41
C VAL A 44 -0.65 10.37 16.40
N HIS A 45 -0.99 10.52 17.68
CA HIS A 45 -0.28 9.89 18.78
C HIS A 45 -0.78 8.45 18.95
N MET A 46 0.13 7.50 19.04
CA MET A 46 -0.18 6.08 19.20
C MET A 46 0.91 5.39 20.00
N THR A 47 0.63 4.19 20.50
CA THR A 47 1.65 3.38 21.16
C THR A 47 2.62 2.79 20.13
N MET A 48 3.80 2.34 20.57
CA MET A 48 4.70 1.59 19.67
C MET A 48 4.07 0.31 19.13
N ALA A 49 3.21 -0.36 19.91
CA ALA A 49 2.45 -1.52 19.45
C ALA A 49 1.51 -1.15 18.29
N GLN A 50 0.73 -0.07 18.46
CA GLN A 50 -0.14 0.46 17.41
C GLN A 50 0.64 0.92 16.18
N ALA A 51 1.85 1.47 16.34
CA ALA A 51 2.70 1.82 15.22
C ALA A 51 3.19 0.58 14.45
N GLY A 52 3.48 -0.53 15.15
CA GLY A 52 3.76 -1.82 14.54
C GLY A 52 2.56 -2.39 13.78
N GLU A 53 1.36 -2.30 14.35
CA GLU A 53 0.11 -2.69 13.69
C GLU A 53 -0.18 -1.84 12.45
N LEU A 54 0.03 -0.52 12.53
CA LEU A 54 -0.09 0.39 11.39
C LEU A 54 0.85 -0.02 10.26
N ALA A 55 2.10 -0.39 10.57
CA ALA A 55 3.06 -0.86 9.57
C ALA A 55 2.62 -2.18 8.92
N ALA A 56 2.05 -3.11 9.69
CA ALA A 56 1.51 -4.35 9.16
C ALA A 56 0.30 -4.10 8.25
N ALA A 57 -0.65 -3.26 8.68
CA ALA A 57 -1.80 -2.86 7.88
C ALA A 57 -1.38 -2.15 6.58
N MET A 58 -0.33 -1.32 6.65
CA MET A 58 0.26 -0.66 5.50
C MET A 58 0.88 -1.63 4.50
N ALA A 59 1.65 -2.61 5.00
CA ALA A 59 2.25 -3.64 4.17
C ALA A 59 1.17 -4.47 3.46
N GLN A 60 0.12 -4.86 4.19
CA GLN A 60 -1.01 -5.59 3.62
C GLN A 60 -1.71 -4.79 2.51
N ALA A 61 -2.06 -3.53 2.80
CA ALA A 61 -2.70 -2.66 1.81
C ALA A 61 -1.82 -2.45 0.56
N SER A 62 -0.50 -2.36 0.72
CA SER A 62 0.43 -2.28 -0.41
C SER A 62 0.46 -3.58 -1.21
N MET A 63 0.44 -4.75 -0.56
CA MET A 63 0.41 -6.05 -1.23
C MET A 63 -0.89 -6.24 -2.02
N ASP A 64 -2.03 -5.91 -1.42
CA ASP A 64 -3.34 -6.02 -2.07
C ASP A 64 -3.39 -5.14 -3.32
N ARG A 65 -2.93 -3.89 -3.20
CA ARG A 65 -2.87 -2.97 -4.34
C ARG A 65 -1.94 -3.46 -5.45
N ASN A 66 -0.79 -4.01 -5.10
CA ASN A 66 0.14 -4.57 -6.08
C ASN A 66 -0.46 -5.77 -6.79
N ASN A 67 -1.19 -6.63 -6.07
CA ASN A 67 -1.88 -7.76 -6.66
C ASN A 67 -2.99 -7.33 -7.63
N GLU A 68 -3.80 -6.33 -7.27
CA GLU A 68 -4.80 -5.75 -8.19
C GLU A 68 -4.17 -5.23 -9.48
N ILE A 69 -3.06 -4.49 -9.36
CA ILE A 69 -2.31 -3.97 -10.51
C ILE A 69 -1.81 -5.13 -11.38
N TYR A 70 -1.22 -6.15 -10.75
CA TYR A 70 -0.75 -7.34 -11.44
C TYR A 70 -1.86 -8.05 -12.22
N LEU A 71 -3.03 -8.25 -11.60
CA LEU A 71 -4.18 -8.90 -12.23
C LEU A 71 -4.69 -8.11 -13.44
N ARG A 72 -4.86 -6.78 -13.31
CA ARG A 72 -5.25 -5.92 -14.45
C ARG A 72 -4.24 -5.95 -15.57
N GLN A 73 -2.94 -5.92 -15.24
CA GLN A 73 -1.88 -6.05 -16.24
C GLN A 73 -1.91 -7.41 -16.93
N ARG A 74 -2.22 -8.48 -16.20
CA ARG A 74 -2.32 -9.84 -16.74
C ARG A 74 -3.50 -9.95 -17.70
N GLU A 75 -4.68 -9.49 -17.32
CA GLU A 75 -5.87 -9.43 -18.16
C GLU A 75 -5.61 -8.62 -19.44
N MET A 76 -4.97 -7.46 -19.31
CA MET A 76 -4.61 -6.62 -20.46
C MET A 76 -3.67 -7.35 -21.43
N LYS A 77 -2.66 -8.08 -20.90
CA LYS A 77 -1.75 -8.90 -21.71
C LYS A 77 -2.51 -10.02 -22.44
N GLU A 78 -3.48 -10.65 -21.80
CA GLU A 78 -4.31 -11.68 -22.41
C GLU A 78 -5.17 -11.09 -23.54
N ARG A 79 -5.84 -9.95 -23.31
CA ARG A 79 -6.59 -9.22 -24.36
C ARG A 79 -5.71 -8.87 -25.55
N LEU A 80 -4.52 -8.33 -25.30
CA LEU A 80 -3.55 -8.02 -26.36
C LEU A 80 -3.13 -9.24 -27.18
N SER A 81 -3.00 -10.41 -26.54
CA SER A 81 -2.60 -11.65 -27.23
C SER A 81 -3.67 -12.20 -28.17
N LEU A 82 -4.92 -11.77 -28.04
CA LEU A 82 -6.04 -12.20 -28.86
C LEU A 82 -6.27 -11.30 -30.09
N LEU A 83 -5.63 -10.13 -30.15
CA LEU A 83 -5.77 -9.21 -31.28
C LEU A 83 -5.04 -9.79 -32.50
N SER A 84 -5.74 -9.90 -33.63
CA SER A 84 -5.25 -10.60 -34.81
C SER A 84 -5.18 -9.71 -36.06
N THR A 85 -5.88 -8.57 -36.05
CA THR A 85 -5.97 -7.66 -37.19
C THR A 85 -5.45 -6.25 -36.87
N LEU A 86 -5.01 -5.53 -37.90
CA LEU A 86 -4.57 -4.13 -37.75
C LEU A 86 -5.67 -3.21 -37.20
N SER A 87 -6.94 -3.48 -37.54
CA SER A 87 -8.07 -2.70 -37.04
C SER A 87 -8.29 -2.92 -35.54
N GLU A 88 -8.22 -4.17 -35.07
CA GLU A 88 -8.32 -4.52 -33.64
C GLU A 88 -7.19 -3.89 -32.82
N VAL A 89 -5.96 -3.93 -33.34
CA VAL A 89 -4.80 -3.31 -32.69
C VAL A 89 -4.98 -1.79 -32.59
N ARG A 90 -5.45 -1.11 -33.64
CA ARG A 90 -5.70 0.34 -33.62
C ARG A 90 -6.86 0.74 -32.72
N GLY A 91 -7.84 -0.14 -32.52
CA GLY A 91 -9.01 0.10 -31.68
C GLY A 91 -8.82 -0.24 -30.19
N PHE A 92 -7.66 -0.80 -29.80
CA PHE A 92 -7.41 -1.19 -28.42
C PHE A 92 -7.02 0.00 -27.53
N THR A 93 -7.75 0.23 -26.44
CA THR A 93 -7.41 1.22 -25.42
C THR A 93 -6.86 0.54 -24.16
N PRO A 94 -5.62 0.83 -23.74
CA PRO A 94 -5.08 0.32 -22.49
C PRO A 94 -5.81 0.90 -21.27
N GLY A 95 -6.21 0.03 -20.34
CA GLY A 95 -6.79 0.44 -19.05
C GLY A 95 -8.31 0.64 -19.04
N ASP A 96 -8.97 0.54 -20.20
CA ASP A 96 -10.44 0.47 -20.35
C ASP A 96 -11.01 -0.91 -19.97
#